data_AF-A0A922VPB6-F1
#
_entry.id   AF-A0A922VPB6-F1
#
_cell.length_a   1.000
_cell.length_b   1.000
_cell.length_c   1.000
_cell.angle_alpha   90.00
_cell.angle_beta   90.00
_cell.angle_gamma   90.00
#
_symmetry.space_group_name_H-M   'P 1'
#
loop_
_entity.id
_entity.type
_entity.pdbx_description
1 polymer ?
#
loop_
_entity_poly.entity_id
_entity_poly.type
_entity_poly.pdbx_seq_one_letter_code
_entity_poly.pdbx_strand_id
1 'polypeptide(L)'
;MLRILIGTGLLLMVVGFGAAGWQYWQSRPERAPEVIAEVASQEVGPQQTWLISPTGGLVPRDDVQAFLAQDRFVPSRTVAITRTAPLTDLLADGETLPETPYLQVLADIRAPKTADGLCSVLLSRVAADCAVNAARVVDGSVDPVMGTAQFRIELVYRLKPADAEMPDLAANVLQGDRIRAELEAGSEASATIEAALAATVEAGLAACAERDAGQTCRILGLALDWSPDAPATGRADIAWLAPLPDGMFAAPPLEPAPEG
;
A
#
# COMPACT_ATOMS: atom_id res chain seq x y z
N MET A 1 0.97 28.27 -48.75
CA MET A 1 2.22 27.48 -48.55
C MET A 1 2.53 27.20 -47.09
N LEU A 2 2.24 28.07 -46.12
CA LEU A 2 2.51 27.85 -44.69
C LEU A 2 1.71 26.69 -44.04
N ARG A 3 0.50 26.39 -44.53
CA ARG A 3 -0.36 25.30 -44.00
C ARG A 3 0.11 23.89 -44.38
N ILE A 4 0.94 23.75 -45.42
CA ILE A 4 1.46 22.45 -45.86
C ILE A 4 2.63 21.99 -44.98
N LEU A 5 3.45 22.94 -44.47
CA LEU A 5 4.59 22.65 -43.58
C LEU A 5 4.17 22.18 -42.18
N ILE A 6 3.05 22.68 -41.66
CA ILE A 6 2.52 22.27 -40.34
C ILE A 6 1.95 20.85 -40.41
N GLY A 7 1.34 20.47 -41.53
CA GLY A 7 0.82 19.11 -41.74
C GLY A 7 1.91 18.05 -41.87
N THR A 8 3.08 18.39 -42.45
CA THR A 8 4.21 17.45 -42.57
C THR A 8 4.98 17.27 -41.27
N GLY A 9 5.06 18.30 -40.42
CA GLY A 9 5.69 18.22 -39.10
C GLY A 9 4.96 17.30 -38.12
N LEU A 10 3.62 17.30 -38.15
CA LEU A 10 2.82 16.43 -37.28
C LEU A 10 2.90 14.95 -37.71
N LEU A 11 3.07 14.68 -39.01
CA LEU A 11 3.19 13.34 -39.57
C LEU A 11 4.54 12.68 -39.23
N LEU A 12 5.62 13.47 -39.10
CA LEU A 12 6.94 12.95 -38.72
C LEU A 12 7.05 12.57 -37.23
N MET A 13 6.30 13.24 -36.32
CA MET A 13 6.30 12.85 -34.90
C MET A 13 5.54 11.54 -34.63
N VAL A 14 4.50 11.23 -35.40
CA VAL A 14 3.74 9.97 -35.25
C VAL A 14 4.56 8.75 -35.71
N VAL A 15 5.44 8.92 -36.70
CA VAL A 15 6.33 7.84 -37.16
C VAL A 15 7.50 7.60 -36.19
N GLY A 16 7.98 8.63 -35.48
CA GLY A 16 9.07 8.51 -34.50
C GLY A 16 8.72 7.71 -33.24
N PHE A 17 7.48 7.83 -32.74
CA PHE A 17 7.02 7.08 -31.56
C PHE A 17 6.50 5.67 -31.89
N GLY A 18 6.16 5.37 -33.15
CA GLY A 18 5.75 4.04 -33.58
C GLY A 18 6.90 3.03 -33.71
N ALA A 19 8.10 3.50 -34.06
CA ALA A 19 9.26 2.62 -34.32
C ALA A 19 9.91 2.07 -33.03
N ALA A 20 9.96 2.86 -31.95
CA ALA A 20 10.56 2.43 -30.69
C ALA A 20 9.71 1.39 -29.94
N GLY A 21 8.37 1.49 -30.03
CA GLY A 21 7.45 0.51 -29.44
C GLY A 21 7.43 -0.84 -30.16
N TRP A 22 7.67 -0.86 -31.49
CA TRP A 22 7.68 -2.07 -32.30
C TRP A 22 8.94 -2.93 -32.11
N GLN A 23 10.12 -2.30 -31.90
CA GLN A 23 11.37 -3.03 -31.64
C GLN A 23 11.38 -3.76 -30.28
N TYR A 24 10.64 -3.25 -29.29
CA TYR A 24 10.44 -3.95 -28.02
C TYR A 24 9.58 -5.22 -28.17
N TRP A 25 8.66 -5.23 -29.13
CA TRP A 25 7.80 -6.38 -29.38
C TRP A 25 8.52 -7.50 -30.16
N GLN A 26 9.41 -7.15 -31.09
CA GLN A 26 10.18 -8.12 -31.88
C GLN A 26 11.40 -8.73 -31.16
N SER A 27 11.85 -8.16 -30.05
CA SER A 27 13.03 -8.63 -29.30
C SER A 27 12.69 -9.60 -28.15
N ARG A 28 11.42 -10.01 -28.01
CA ARG A 28 11.09 -11.11 -27.11
C ARG A 28 11.56 -12.43 -27.74
N PRO A 29 12.33 -13.27 -27.03
CA PRO A 29 12.68 -14.58 -27.53
C PRO A 29 11.40 -15.36 -27.81
N GLU A 30 11.30 -15.90 -29.02
CA GLU A 30 10.22 -16.76 -29.47
C GLU A 30 10.27 -18.01 -28.59
N ARG A 31 9.37 -18.06 -27.61
CA ARG A 31 9.26 -19.18 -26.68
C ARG A 31 8.92 -20.40 -27.56
N ALA A 32 9.84 -21.35 -27.63
CA ALA A 32 9.56 -22.67 -28.18
C ALA A 32 8.25 -23.19 -27.56
N PRO A 33 7.43 -23.97 -28.28
CA PRO A 33 6.21 -24.53 -27.72
C PRO A 33 6.60 -25.48 -26.60
N GLU A 34 6.71 -24.92 -25.40
CA GLU A 34 6.81 -25.63 -24.17
C GLU A 34 5.49 -26.36 -24.06
N VAL A 35 5.56 -27.68 -24.20
CA VAL A 35 4.46 -28.60 -23.95
C VAL A 35 3.76 -28.08 -22.71
N ILE A 36 2.53 -27.60 -22.89
CA ILE A 36 1.65 -27.23 -21.79
C ILE A 36 1.44 -28.55 -21.06
N ALA A 37 2.31 -28.84 -20.10
CA ALA A 37 1.94 -29.67 -18.99
C ALA A 37 0.70 -28.97 -18.46
N GLU A 38 -0.42 -29.63 -18.67
CA GLU A 38 -1.73 -29.28 -18.16
C GLU A 38 -1.55 -29.06 -16.67
N VAL A 39 -1.26 -27.80 -16.30
CA VAL A 39 -1.37 -27.34 -14.94
C VAL A 39 -2.84 -27.50 -14.71
N ALA A 40 -3.19 -28.60 -14.03
CA ALA A 40 -4.53 -28.86 -13.58
C ALA A 40 -5.06 -27.54 -13.07
N SER A 41 -6.05 -27.00 -13.78
CA SER A 41 -6.84 -25.87 -13.30
C SER A 41 -7.32 -26.33 -11.93
N GLN A 42 -6.67 -25.86 -10.87
CA GLN A 42 -7.26 -25.92 -9.55
C GLN A 42 -8.60 -25.23 -9.74
N GLU A 43 -9.67 -25.99 -9.61
CA GLU A 43 -11.02 -25.46 -9.60
C GLU A 43 -11.01 -24.33 -8.58
N VAL A 44 -11.00 -23.10 -9.08
CA VAL A 44 -11.27 -21.93 -8.25
C VAL A 44 -12.74 -22.09 -7.91
N GLY A 45 -13.00 -22.77 -6.80
CA GLY A 45 -14.30 -22.77 -6.15
C GLY A 45 -14.80 -21.33 -5.99
N PRO A 46 -16.10 -21.12 -5.74
CA PRO A 46 -16.67 -19.77 -5.67
C PRO A 46 -15.78 -18.86 -4.81
N GLN A 47 -15.24 -17.80 -5.41
CA GLN A 47 -14.39 -16.85 -4.70
C GLN A 47 -15.24 -16.24 -3.58
N GLN A 48 -15.01 -16.69 -2.35
CA GLN A 48 -15.70 -16.14 -1.18
C GLN A 48 -15.33 -14.67 -1.06
N THR A 49 -16.35 -13.80 -1.11
CA THR A 49 -16.22 -12.33 -1.05
C THR A 49 -16.78 -11.75 0.24
N TRP A 50 -16.98 -12.60 1.26
CA TRP A 50 -17.63 -12.24 2.51
C TRP A 50 -16.91 -12.87 3.71
N LEU A 51 -17.00 -12.19 4.86
CA LEU A 51 -16.56 -12.66 6.18
C LEU A 51 -17.66 -12.33 7.19
N ILE A 52 -17.76 -13.15 8.24
CA ILE A 52 -18.76 -12.98 9.31
C ILE A 52 -18.16 -12.05 10.38
N SER A 53 -18.92 -11.07 10.86
CA SER A 53 -18.49 -10.29 12.03
C SER A 53 -18.84 -11.03 13.34
N PRO A 54 -18.19 -10.72 14.47
CA PRO A 54 -18.51 -11.34 15.77
C PRO A 54 -19.94 -11.05 16.27
N THR A 55 -20.63 -10.11 15.64
CA THR A 55 -22.02 -9.74 15.98
C THR A 55 -23.04 -10.29 14.97
N GLY A 56 -22.60 -11.10 14.00
CA GLY A 56 -23.45 -11.59 12.91
C GLY A 56 -23.79 -10.51 11.85
N GLY A 57 -23.14 -9.36 11.93
CA GLY A 57 -23.28 -8.26 10.96
C GLY A 57 -22.37 -8.44 9.74
N LEU A 58 -22.53 -7.53 8.77
CA LEU A 58 -21.68 -7.47 7.59
C LEU A 58 -20.33 -6.83 7.93
N VAL A 59 -19.24 -7.47 7.52
CA VAL A 59 -17.91 -6.86 7.52
C VAL A 59 -17.81 -5.90 6.32
N PRO A 60 -17.24 -4.68 6.46
CA PRO A 60 -17.01 -3.79 5.34
C PRO A 60 -16.25 -4.47 4.20
N ARG A 61 -16.68 -4.25 2.95
CA ARG A 61 -16.10 -4.91 1.78
C ARG A 61 -14.59 -4.66 1.66
N ASP A 62 -14.14 -3.46 2.01
CA ASP A 62 -12.73 -3.08 1.95
C ASP A 62 -11.88 -3.87 2.95
N ASP A 63 -12.43 -4.20 4.13
CA ASP A 63 -11.75 -5.02 5.14
C ASP A 63 -11.72 -6.49 4.70
N VAL A 64 -12.81 -7.00 4.11
CA VAL A 64 -12.85 -8.36 3.55
C VAL A 64 -11.83 -8.51 2.42
N GLN A 65 -11.75 -7.53 1.52
CA GLN A 65 -10.78 -7.54 0.44
C GLN A 65 -9.35 -7.40 0.97
N ALA A 66 -9.11 -6.51 1.93
CA ALA A 66 -7.81 -6.36 2.57
C ALA A 66 -7.37 -7.64 3.26
N PHE A 67 -8.30 -8.35 3.87
CA PHE A 67 -8.00 -9.60 4.53
C PHE A 67 -7.75 -10.71 3.51
N LEU A 68 -8.64 -10.94 2.54
CA LEU A 68 -8.61 -12.11 1.66
C LEU A 68 -7.66 -11.98 0.46
N ALA A 69 -7.70 -10.85 -0.25
CA ALA A 69 -7.12 -10.76 -1.60
C ALA A 69 -5.60 -10.77 -1.59
N GLN A 70 -4.95 -10.48 -0.45
CA GLN A 70 -3.50 -10.43 -0.25
C GLN A 70 -2.69 -9.61 -1.29
N ASP A 71 -3.33 -8.95 -2.24
CA ASP A 71 -2.72 -8.30 -3.39
C ASP A 71 -2.56 -6.80 -3.17
N ARG A 72 -1.78 -6.16 -4.06
CA ARG A 72 -1.46 -4.72 -4.04
C ARG A 72 -2.64 -3.81 -4.45
N PHE A 73 -3.71 -4.37 -5.01
CA PHE A 73 -4.85 -3.61 -5.52
C PHE A 73 -6.00 -3.48 -4.51
N VAL A 74 -5.73 -3.71 -3.23
CA VAL A 74 -6.71 -3.46 -2.17
C VAL A 74 -6.54 -2.02 -1.66
N PRO A 75 -7.53 -1.12 -1.86
CA PRO A 75 -7.41 0.29 -1.49
C PRO A 75 -7.13 0.55 -0.01
N SER A 76 -7.60 -0.32 0.88
CA SER A 76 -7.42 -0.23 2.32
C SER A 76 -6.02 -0.66 2.79
N ARG A 77 -5.22 -1.31 1.93
CA ARG A 77 -3.86 -1.76 2.28
C ARG A 77 -2.80 -0.74 1.89
N THR A 78 -2.81 0.35 2.64
CA THR A 78 -1.87 1.45 2.46
C THR A 78 -1.07 1.71 3.72
N VAL A 79 0.07 2.36 3.54
CA VAL A 79 0.80 3.04 4.62
C VAL A 79 0.63 4.53 4.40
N ALA A 80 -0.11 5.19 5.30
CA ALA A 80 -0.30 6.63 5.28
C ALA A 80 0.71 7.30 6.22
N ILE A 81 1.58 8.13 5.66
CA ILE A 81 2.67 8.74 6.42
C ILE A 81 2.56 10.25 6.31
N THR A 82 2.52 10.93 7.45
CA THR A 82 2.69 12.37 7.55
C THR A 82 4.10 12.64 8.05
N ARG A 83 4.89 13.43 7.33
CA ARG A 83 6.22 13.84 7.77
C ARG A 83 6.51 15.31 7.59
N THR A 84 7.25 15.90 8.52
CA THR A 84 7.92 17.20 8.29
C THR A 84 9.31 16.95 7.73
N ALA A 85 9.69 17.69 6.69
CA ALA A 85 11.04 17.61 6.11
C ALA A 85 11.53 19.01 5.68
N PRO A 86 12.85 19.27 5.74
CA PRO A 86 13.42 20.48 5.19
C PRO A 86 13.38 20.44 3.67
N LEU A 87 13.07 21.60 3.05
CA LEU A 87 12.95 21.73 1.61
C LEU A 87 14.28 21.52 0.89
N THR A 88 15.40 21.72 1.58
CA THR A 88 16.75 21.46 1.06
C THR A 88 16.98 19.98 0.74
N ASP A 89 16.32 19.06 1.46
CA ASP A 89 16.44 17.62 1.19
C ASP A 89 15.81 17.24 -0.15
N LEU A 90 14.93 18.11 -0.69
CA LEU A 90 14.30 17.91 -2.00
C LEU A 90 15.21 18.27 -3.17
N LEU A 91 16.31 18.99 -2.92
CA LEU A 91 17.17 19.54 -3.95
C LEU A 91 18.11 18.49 -4.55
N ALA A 92 18.52 18.70 -5.80
CA ALA A 92 19.62 17.96 -6.40
C ALA A 92 20.96 18.62 -6.05
N ASP A 93 22.06 17.91 -6.26
CA ASP A 93 23.39 18.45 -5.98
C ASP A 93 23.65 19.76 -6.75
N GLY A 94 24.02 20.81 -6.03
CA GLY A 94 24.30 22.13 -6.59
C GLY A 94 23.07 23.01 -6.85
N GLU A 95 21.86 22.54 -6.54
CA GLU A 95 20.64 23.35 -6.63
C GLU A 95 20.42 24.19 -5.36
N THR A 96 19.81 25.36 -5.53
CA THR A 96 19.41 26.25 -4.42
C THR A 96 17.89 26.35 -4.34
N LEU A 97 17.36 26.64 -3.15
CA LEU A 97 15.94 26.90 -2.99
C LEU A 97 15.51 28.09 -3.88
N PRO A 98 14.35 28.00 -4.55
CA PRO A 98 13.79 29.11 -5.31
C PRO A 98 13.22 30.17 -4.36
N GLU A 99 12.80 31.30 -4.91
CA GLU A 99 12.16 32.37 -4.14
C GLU A 99 10.87 31.88 -3.45
N THR A 100 10.53 32.50 -2.32
CA THR A 100 9.40 32.13 -1.45
C THR A 100 8.10 31.78 -2.17
N PRO A 101 7.64 32.53 -3.20
CA PRO A 101 6.39 32.23 -3.91
C PRO A 101 6.39 30.86 -4.62
N TYR A 102 7.57 30.30 -4.89
CA TYR A 102 7.73 29.04 -5.63
C TYR A 102 8.03 27.83 -4.72
N LEU A 103 8.20 28.03 -3.41
CA LEU A 103 8.52 26.94 -2.49
C LEU A 103 7.42 25.87 -2.41
N GLN A 104 6.14 26.27 -2.45
CA GLN A 104 5.01 25.33 -2.49
C GLN A 104 5.05 24.46 -3.75
N VAL A 105 5.32 25.07 -4.90
CA VAL A 105 5.39 24.36 -6.19
C VAL A 105 6.58 23.40 -6.22
N LEU A 106 7.74 23.83 -5.70
CA LEU A 106 8.89 22.96 -5.53
C LEU A 106 8.54 21.75 -4.65
N ALA A 107 7.96 22.00 -3.47
CA ALA A 107 7.61 20.98 -2.51
C ALA A 107 6.63 19.96 -3.10
N ASP A 108 5.63 20.40 -3.84
CA ASP A 108 4.65 19.50 -4.46
C ASP A 108 5.27 18.63 -5.56
N ILE A 109 6.00 19.24 -6.50
CA ILE A 109 6.63 18.52 -7.63
C ILE A 109 7.66 17.50 -7.13
N ARG A 110 8.35 17.80 -6.02
CA ARG A 110 9.41 16.95 -5.45
C ARG A 110 9.00 16.13 -4.24
N ALA A 111 7.73 16.17 -3.85
CA ALA A 111 7.21 15.37 -2.75
C ALA A 111 7.57 13.88 -2.85
N PRO A 112 7.60 13.21 -4.04
CA PRO A 112 7.99 11.81 -4.14
C PRO A 112 9.37 11.47 -3.54
N LYS A 113 10.33 12.41 -3.56
CA LYS A 113 11.66 12.21 -2.98
C LYS A 113 11.61 12.00 -1.45
N THR A 114 10.57 12.50 -0.78
CA THR A 114 10.37 12.31 0.66
C THR A 114 9.99 10.88 1.05
N ALA A 115 9.67 10.04 0.06
CA ALA A 115 9.34 8.63 0.26
C ALA A 115 10.54 7.68 0.05
N ASP A 116 11.72 8.21 -0.31
CA ASP A 116 12.93 7.43 -0.52
C ASP A 116 13.24 6.57 0.72
N GLY A 117 13.64 5.32 0.48
CA GLY A 117 13.97 4.35 1.54
C GLY A 117 12.79 3.66 2.23
N LEU A 118 11.59 4.26 2.25
CA LEU A 118 10.45 3.73 3.01
C LEU A 118 9.97 2.35 2.52
N CYS A 119 9.95 2.12 1.21
CA CYS A 119 9.58 0.81 0.67
C CYS A 119 10.56 -0.30 1.07
N SER A 120 11.85 0.01 1.24
CA SER A 120 12.85 -0.96 1.67
C SER A 120 12.55 -1.48 3.08
N VAL A 121 12.02 -0.63 3.96
CA VAL A 121 11.56 -1.04 5.29
C VAL A 121 10.46 -2.09 5.17
N LEU A 122 9.41 -1.81 4.39
CA LEU A 122 8.29 -2.73 4.21
C LEU A 122 8.73 -4.05 3.59
N LEU A 123 9.55 -4.01 2.54
CA LEU A 123 10.08 -5.21 1.86
C LEU A 123 10.90 -6.09 2.80
N SER A 124 11.73 -5.48 3.65
CA SER A 124 12.55 -6.22 4.61
C SER A 124 11.72 -6.96 5.67
N ARG A 125 10.57 -6.39 6.07
CA ARG A 125 9.73 -6.94 7.15
C ARG A 125 8.53 -7.73 6.62
N VAL A 126 7.53 -7.05 6.08
CA VAL A 126 6.18 -7.59 5.90
C VAL A 126 5.75 -7.75 4.43
N ALA A 127 6.35 -6.99 3.52
CA ALA A 127 5.89 -6.88 2.14
C ALA A 127 6.70 -7.73 1.15
N ALA A 128 6.04 -8.29 0.14
CA ALA A 128 6.64 -8.90 -1.04
C ALA A 128 6.79 -7.91 -2.20
N ASP A 129 6.00 -6.83 -2.23
CA ASP A 129 6.09 -5.74 -3.19
C ASP A 129 5.69 -4.43 -2.50
N CYS A 130 6.27 -3.31 -2.90
CA CYS A 130 5.96 -1.97 -2.38
C CYS A 130 6.17 -0.90 -3.46
N ALA A 131 5.25 0.05 -3.53
CA ALA A 131 5.37 1.23 -4.38
C ALA A 131 4.81 2.48 -3.68
N VAL A 132 5.33 3.64 -4.07
CA VAL A 132 4.76 4.94 -3.71
C VAL A 132 3.52 5.15 -4.59
N ASN A 133 2.33 5.20 -3.97
CA ASN A 133 1.09 5.51 -4.68
C ASN A 133 0.93 7.02 -4.87
N ALA A 134 1.17 7.78 -3.80
CA ALA A 134 1.11 9.23 -3.82
C ALA A 134 2.11 9.83 -2.83
N ALA A 135 2.61 11.02 -3.18
CA ALA A 135 3.31 11.90 -2.26
C ALA A 135 2.95 13.33 -2.62
N ARG A 136 2.52 14.12 -1.63
CA ARG A 136 2.07 15.50 -1.80
C ARG A 136 2.53 16.34 -0.63
N VAL A 137 2.79 17.61 -0.88
CA VAL A 137 2.92 18.59 0.20
C VAL A 137 1.53 18.87 0.79
N VAL A 138 1.45 19.13 2.09
CA VAL A 138 0.22 19.60 2.74
C VAL A 138 0.04 21.07 2.43
N ASP A 139 -1.11 21.45 1.88
CA ASP A 139 -1.39 22.84 1.51
C ASP A 139 -1.23 23.79 2.70
N GLY A 140 -0.47 24.87 2.49
CA GLY A 140 -0.20 25.88 3.52
C GLY A 140 0.79 25.44 4.61
N SER A 141 1.42 24.27 4.49
CA SER A 141 2.41 23.79 5.47
C SER A 141 3.84 24.28 5.24
N VAL A 142 4.11 24.96 4.11
CA VAL A 142 5.43 25.48 3.79
C VAL A 142 5.77 26.64 4.72
N ASP A 143 6.82 26.45 5.51
CA ASP A 143 7.41 27.49 6.33
C ASP A 143 8.68 28.04 5.65
N PRO A 144 8.64 29.25 5.08
CA PRO A 144 9.81 29.84 4.41
C PRO A 144 10.89 30.32 5.37
N VAL A 145 10.58 30.51 6.66
CA VAL A 145 11.54 30.93 7.68
C VAL A 145 12.35 29.73 8.18
N MET A 146 11.65 28.63 8.48
CA MET A 146 12.31 27.38 8.87
C MET A 146 12.82 26.58 7.67
N GLY A 147 12.36 26.87 6.46
CA GLY A 147 12.71 26.13 5.26
C GLY A 147 12.18 24.70 5.27
N THR A 148 11.01 24.46 5.87
CA THR A 148 10.40 23.13 6.01
C THR A 148 9.00 23.08 5.41
N ALA A 149 8.50 21.87 5.17
CA ALA A 149 7.10 21.64 4.83
C ALA A 149 6.63 20.29 5.38
N GLN A 150 5.32 20.13 5.48
CA GLN A 150 4.70 18.86 5.83
C GLN A 150 4.30 18.12 4.54
N PHE A 151 4.54 16.82 4.51
CA PHE A 151 4.27 15.93 3.39
C PHE A 151 3.35 14.81 3.82
N ARG A 152 2.43 14.44 2.94
CA ARG A 152 1.61 13.23 3.04
C ARG A 152 2.08 12.25 1.98
N ILE A 153 2.50 11.08 2.42
CA ILE A 153 2.97 9.98 1.59
C ILE A 153 2.01 8.81 1.76
N GLU A 154 1.69 8.17 0.66
CA GLU A 154 0.89 6.96 0.61
C GLU A 154 1.68 5.88 -0.11
N LEU A 155 1.99 4.81 0.61
CA LEU A 155 2.61 3.61 0.05
C LEU A 155 1.54 2.54 -0.12
N VAL A 156 1.61 1.80 -1.22
CA VAL A 156 0.84 0.58 -1.43
C VAL A 156 1.79 -0.61 -1.38
N TYR A 157 1.33 -1.71 -0.78
CA TYR A 157 2.18 -2.89 -0.61
C TYR A 157 1.40 -4.19 -0.71
N ARG A 158 2.10 -5.24 -1.12
CA ARG A 158 1.60 -6.62 -1.13
C ARG A 158 2.24 -7.36 0.03
N LEU A 159 1.46 -8.04 0.86
CA LEU A 159 2.02 -8.86 1.94
C LEU A 159 2.82 -10.04 1.39
N LYS A 160 3.82 -10.50 2.14
CA LYS A 160 4.44 -11.79 1.89
C LYS A 160 3.37 -12.89 2.00
N PRO A 161 3.39 -13.90 1.10
CA PRO A 161 2.44 -15.00 1.19
C PRO A 161 2.57 -15.66 2.56
N ALA A 162 1.45 -15.93 3.22
CA ALA A 162 1.42 -16.79 4.38
C ALA A 162 1.58 -18.25 3.93
N ASP A 163 2.43 -19.01 4.62
CA ASP A 163 2.64 -20.44 4.31
C ASP A 163 1.51 -21.33 4.83
N ALA A 164 0.67 -20.83 5.76
CA ALA A 164 -0.48 -21.54 6.28
C ALA A 164 -1.70 -21.49 5.35
N GLU A 165 -2.39 -22.61 5.29
CA GLU A 165 -3.70 -22.73 4.67
C GLU A 165 -4.74 -21.85 5.39
N MET A 166 -5.62 -21.22 4.63
CA MET A 166 -6.70 -20.41 5.19
C MET A 166 -7.69 -21.32 5.91
N PRO A 167 -8.08 -21.03 7.17
CA PRO A 167 -9.10 -21.81 7.85
C PRO A 167 -10.47 -21.62 7.18
N ASP A 168 -11.40 -22.54 7.45
CA ASP A 168 -12.77 -22.45 6.91
C ASP A 168 -13.44 -21.13 7.34
N LEU A 169 -13.70 -20.25 6.37
CA LEU A 169 -14.29 -18.93 6.63
C LEU A 169 -15.73 -19.03 7.17
N ALA A 170 -16.45 -20.11 6.89
CA ALA A 170 -17.81 -20.32 7.41
C ALA A 170 -17.81 -20.69 8.90
N ALA A 171 -16.69 -21.22 9.41
CA ALA A 171 -16.50 -21.58 10.81
C ALA A 171 -15.80 -20.49 11.64
N ASN A 172 -15.52 -19.32 11.05
CA ASN A 172 -14.77 -18.25 11.69
C ASN A 172 -15.41 -16.87 11.50
N VAL A 173 -15.10 -15.96 12.41
CA VAL A 173 -15.44 -14.54 12.34
C VAL A 173 -14.17 -13.71 12.19
N LEU A 174 -14.26 -12.62 11.44
CA LEU A 174 -13.20 -11.63 11.37
C LEU A 174 -13.24 -10.74 12.60
N GLN A 175 -12.17 -10.75 13.38
CA GLN A 175 -11.92 -9.76 14.42
C GLN A 175 -10.85 -8.77 13.97
N GLY A 176 -10.88 -7.57 14.54
CA GLY A 176 -9.93 -6.52 14.23
C GLY A 176 -9.58 -5.73 15.47
N ASP A 177 -8.37 -5.17 15.46
CA ASP A 177 -7.89 -4.28 16.50
C ASP A 177 -6.98 -3.20 15.90
N ARG A 178 -6.78 -2.13 16.66
CA ARG A 178 -5.96 -0.99 16.29
C ARG A 178 -4.87 -0.80 17.33
N ILE A 179 -3.66 -1.10 16.93
CA ILE A 179 -2.48 -1.00 17.77
C ILE A 179 -1.87 0.39 17.58
N ARG A 180 -1.58 1.07 18.68
CA ARG A 180 -0.84 2.35 18.68
C ARG A 180 0.56 2.13 19.23
N ALA A 181 1.54 2.69 18.54
CA ALA A 181 2.93 2.74 18.96
C ALA A 181 3.30 4.22 19.20
N GLU A 182 3.45 4.60 20.47
CA GLU A 182 3.96 5.92 20.82
C GLU A 182 5.49 5.84 20.92
N LEU A 183 6.19 6.66 20.14
CA LEU A 183 7.64 6.63 20.02
C LEU A 183 8.22 7.92 20.60
N GLU A 184 8.98 7.78 21.69
CA GLU A 184 9.61 8.91 22.37
C GLU A 184 10.58 9.66 21.46
N ALA A 185 10.59 10.98 21.56
CA ALA A 185 11.49 11.84 20.77
C ALA A 185 12.96 11.50 21.06
N GLY A 186 13.76 11.34 20.01
CA GLY A 186 15.20 11.03 20.13
C GLY A 186 15.53 9.60 20.56
N SER A 187 14.53 8.71 20.65
CA SER A 187 14.79 7.27 20.79
C SER A 187 15.32 6.68 19.48
N GLU A 188 16.01 5.53 19.54
CA GLU A 188 16.45 4.83 18.32
C GLU A 188 15.27 4.50 17.39
N ALA A 189 14.08 4.25 17.95
CA ALA A 189 12.87 3.94 17.21
C ALA A 189 12.25 5.16 16.51
N SER A 190 12.57 6.40 16.89
CA SER A 190 12.06 7.61 16.26
C SER A 190 13.13 8.46 15.58
N ALA A 191 14.41 8.07 15.70
CA ALA A 191 15.56 8.82 15.18
C ALA A 191 15.48 9.09 13.68
N THR A 192 14.91 8.17 12.91
CA THR A 192 14.59 8.38 11.49
C THR A 192 13.18 7.90 11.19
N ILE A 193 12.65 8.35 10.05
CA ILE A 193 11.32 7.92 9.59
C ILE A 193 11.28 6.42 9.27
N GLU A 194 12.38 5.85 8.76
CA GLU A 194 12.50 4.43 8.50
C GLU A 194 12.47 3.62 9.79
N ALA A 195 13.15 4.10 10.84
CA ALA A 195 13.12 3.48 12.15
C ALA A 195 11.72 3.53 12.76
N ALA A 196 11.03 4.68 12.65
CA ALA A 196 9.67 4.85 13.15
C ALA A 196 8.66 3.97 12.42
N LEU A 197 8.79 3.87 11.09
CA LEU A 197 7.99 2.96 10.28
C LEU A 197 8.27 1.49 10.67
N ALA A 198 9.54 1.12 10.84
CA ALA A 198 9.92 -0.22 11.26
C ALA A 198 9.31 -0.56 12.63
N ALA A 199 9.40 0.34 13.61
CA ALA A 199 8.81 0.15 14.94
C ALA A 199 7.28 -0.01 14.87
N THR A 200 6.61 0.76 14.00
CA THR A 200 5.16 0.66 13.79
C THR A 200 4.76 -0.70 13.20
N VAL A 201 5.55 -1.20 12.23
CA VAL A 201 5.33 -2.54 11.65
C VAL A 201 5.55 -3.63 12.69
N GLU A 202 6.63 -3.54 13.48
CA GLU A 202 6.92 -4.52 14.54
C GLU A 202 5.83 -4.56 15.61
N ALA A 203 5.26 -3.41 15.99
CA ALA A 203 4.13 -3.36 16.92
C ALA A 203 2.91 -4.13 16.39
N GLY A 204 2.59 -3.98 15.09
CA GLY A 204 1.52 -4.75 14.45
C GLY A 204 1.81 -6.25 14.38
N LEU A 205 3.05 -6.63 14.05
CA LEU A 205 3.48 -8.03 14.01
C LEU A 205 3.44 -8.69 15.40
N ALA A 206 3.91 -7.99 16.43
CA ALA A 206 3.88 -8.45 17.81
C ALA A 206 2.43 -8.66 18.30
N ALA A 207 1.55 -7.71 18.01
CA ALA A 207 0.13 -7.84 18.34
C ALA A 207 -0.54 -9.01 17.62
N CYS A 208 -0.14 -9.31 16.38
CA CYS A 208 -0.59 -10.52 15.69
C CYS A 208 -0.10 -11.81 16.36
N ALA A 209 1.15 -11.83 16.84
CA ALA A 209 1.72 -13.00 17.52
C ALA A 209 1.05 -13.28 18.87
N GLU A 210 0.66 -12.25 19.63
CA GLU A 210 0.02 -12.38 20.95
C GLU A 210 -1.37 -13.04 20.91
N ARG A 211 -2.09 -12.97 19.79
CA ARG A 211 -3.48 -13.44 19.71
C ARG A 211 -3.64 -14.95 19.62
N ASP A 212 -2.53 -15.70 19.56
CA ASP A 212 -2.49 -17.11 19.19
C ASP A 212 -3.26 -17.42 17.88
N ALA A 213 -3.57 -16.36 17.12
CA ALA A 213 -4.16 -16.42 15.79
C ALA A 213 -3.10 -16.80 14.75
N GLY A 214 -1.83 -16.87 15.16
CA GLY A 214 -0.70 -17.29 14.34
C GLY A 214 -0.74 -16.65 12.95
N GLN A 215 -0.82 -17.50 11.93
CA GLN A 215 -0.77 -17.10 10.53
C GLN A 215 -2.10 -16.58 9.96
N THR A 216 -3.17 -16.53 10.76
CA THR A 216 -4.47 -15.96 10.35
C THR A 216 -4.59 -14.48 10.70
N CYS A 217 -3.62 -13.91 11.44
CA CYS A 217 -3.57 -12.48 11.69
C CYS A 217 -2.80 -11.73 10.58
N ARG A 218 -3.33 -10.57 10.19
CA ARG A 218 -2.83 -9.76 9.07
C ARG A 218 -2.87 -8.29 9.43
N ILE A 219 -1.83 -7.57 9.03
CA ILE A 219 -1.85 -6.10 9.00
C ILE A 219 -2.71 -5.68 7.81
N LEU A 220 -3.78 -4.95 8.09
CA LEU A 220 -4.67 -4.39 7.08
C LEU A 220 -4.19 -3.03 6.58
N GLY A 221 -3.65 -2.21 7.47
CA GLY A 221 -3.20 -0.85 7.16
C GLY A 221 -2.24 -0.30 8.20
N LEU A 222 -1.47 0.70 7.81
CA LEU A 222 -0.50 1.37 8.67
C LEU A 222 -0.67 2.89 8.56
N ALA A 223 -0.44 3.60 9.66
CA ALA A 223 -0.28 5.04 9.63
C ALA A 223 0.88 5.48 10.52
N LEU A 224 1.57 6.54 10.12
CA LEU A 224 2.69 7.11 10.87
C LEU A 224 2.66 8.63 10.77
N ASP A 225 2.64 9.31 11.92
CA ASP A 225 2.92 10.73 12.02
C ASP A 225 4.32 10.90 12.62
N TRP A 226 5.24 11.49 11.85
CA TRP A 226 6.64 11.63 12.24
C TRP A 226 7.15 13.06 11.97
N SER A 227 7.96 13.59 12.88
CA SER A 227 8.69 14.83 12.66
C SER A 227 10.06 14.71 13.31
N PRO A 228 11.12 15.31 12.74
CA PRO A 228 12.39 15.42 13.44
C PRO A 228 12.20 16.03 14.83
N ASP A 229 12.90 15.48 15.82
CA ASP A 229 12.95 15.95 17.21
C ASP A 229 11.60 16.02 17.96
N ALA A 230 10.55 15.41 17.42
CA ALA A 230 9.24 15.30 18.06
C ALA A 230 8.88 13.83 18.35
N PRO A 231 7.98 13.56 19.31
CA PRO A 231 7.40 12.23 19.47
C PRO A 231 6.70 11.82 18.16
N ALA A 232 6.87 10.56 17.78
CA ALA A 232 6.21 9.99 16.61
C ALA A 232 5.10 9.04 17.06
N THR A 233 4.00 9.02 16.31
CA THR A 233 2.86 8.15 16.59
C THR A 233 2.63 7.22 15.41
N GLY A 234 2.82 5.92 15.66
CA GLY A 234 2.54 4.84 14.73
C GLY A 234 1.20 4.18 15.02
N ARG A 235 0.54 3.69 13.98
CA ARG A 235 -0.69 2.91 14.07
C ARG A 235 -0.63 1.72 13.12
N ALA A 236 -1.02 0.54 13.62
CA ALA A 236 -1.26 -0.64 12.82
C ALA A 236 -2.71 -1.11 13.01
N ASP A 237 -3.47 -1.18 11.93
CA ASP A 237 -4.76 -1.86 11.93
C ASP A 237 -4.52 -3.33 11.59
N ILE A 238 -4.91 -4.23 12.48
CA ILE A 238 -4.74 -5.67 12.32
C ILE A 238 -6.09 -6.37 12.32
N ALA A 239 -6.16 -7.52 11.66
CA ALA A 239 -7.33 -8.39 11.72
C ALA A 239 -6.93 -9.86 11.71
N TRP A 240 -7.75 -10.70 12.33
CA TRP A 240 -7.53 -12.14 12.41
C TRP A 240 -8.85 -12.91 12.38
N LEU A 241 -8.77 -14.19 12.04
CA LEU A 241 -9.92 -15.10 12.11
C LEU A 241 -9.96 -15.75 13.48
N ALA A 242 -11.09 -15.61 14.16
CA ALA A 242 -11.40 -16.30 15.41
C ALA A 242 -12.54 -17.30 15.16
N PRO A 243 -12.64 -18.40 15.95
CA PRO A 243 -13.76 -19.32 15.83
C PRO A 243 -15.10 -18.62 15.97
N LEU A 244 -16.11 -19.14 15.25
CA LEU A 244 -17.49 -18.67 15.38
C LEU A 244 -17.95 -18.76 16.85
N PRO A 245 -18.50 -17.69 17.44
CA PRO A 245 -18.98 -17.75 18.82
C PRO A 245 -20.11 -18.75 19.02
N ASP A 246 -20.17 -19.34 20.20
CA ASP A 246 -21.21 -20.31 20.56
C ASP A 246 -22.62 -19.77 20.29
N GLY A 247 -23.45 -20.57 19.61
CA GLY A 247 -24.82 -20.21 19.27
C GLY A 247 -24.99 -19.40 17.98
N MET A 248 -23.90 -19.00 17.31
CA MET A 248 -23.96 -18.57 15.91
C MET A 248 -23.79 -19.75 14.97
N PHE A 249 -24.53 -19.73 13.86
CA PHE A 249 -24.46 -20.73 12.80
C PHE A 249 -24.41 -20.02 11.45
N ALA A 250 -23.63 -20.56 10.51
CA ALA A 250 -23.72 -20.13 9.13
C ALA A 250 -25.16 -20.32 8.64
N ALA A 251 -25.75 -19.28 8.04
CA ALA A 251 -27.08 -19.40 7.48
C ALA A 251 -27.07 -20.52 6.42
N PRO A 252 -28.04 -21.46 6.45
CA PRO A 252 -28.15 -22.46 5.41
C PRO A 252 -28.29 -21.79 4.04
N PRO A 253 -27.74 -22.38 2.96
CA PRO A 253 -27.83 -21.79 1.63
C PRO A 253 -29.29 -21.50 1.29
N LEU A 254 -29.55 -20.27 0.80
CA LEU A 254 -30.88 -19.90 0.36
C LEU A 254 -31.27 -20.78 -0.81
N GLU A 255 -32.33 -21.58 -0.65
CA GLU A 255 -32.91 -22.31 -1.77
C GLU A 255 -33.40 -21.30 -2.82
N PRO A 256 -33.17 -21.57 -4.12
CA PRO A 256 -33.69 -20.71 -5.17
C PRO A 256 -35.21 -20.58 -5.01
N ALA A 257 -35.73 -19.37 -5.12
CA ALA A 257 -37.16 -19.12 -5.03
C ALA A 257 -37.90 -20.00 -6.04
N PRO A 258 -39.02 -20.64 -5.67
CA PRO A 258 -39.81 -21.43 -6.61
C PRO A 258 -40.20 -20.54 -7.79
N GLU A 259 -39.90 -21.00 -9.01
CA GLU A 259 -40.30 -20.32 -10.24
C GLU A 259 -41.83 -20.18 -10.23
N GLY A 260 -42.30 -18.92 -10.12
CA GLY A 260 -43.71 -18.55 -10.18
C GLY A 260 -44.13 -18.10 -11.57
#